data_AF-A0A2V7Q2W9-F1
#
_entry.id   AF-A0A2V7Q2W9-F1
#
_cell.length_a   1.000
_cell.length_b   1.000
_cell.length_c   1.000
_cell.angle_alpha   90.00
_cell.angle_beta   90.00
_cell.angle_gamma   90.00
#
_symmetry.space_group_name_H-M   'P 1'
#
loop_
_entity.id
_entity.type
_entity.pdbx_description
1 polymer ?
#
loop_
_entity_poly.entity_id
_entity_poly.type
_entity_poly.pdbx_seq_one_letter_code
_entity_poly.pdbx_strand_id
1 'polypeptide(L)'
;MAQQLRLSAEVGKAEFFEGEPIYLLVRLQNLGTDTAWVTFFGLGTLPFTMAVTRDDGNPVPVRMPSIDFLVPPSWRGDPVPPGASVMNTLVLQDLAGDEWPRGRHLFLFHFPPAEYKVQVEFAAHLGVPRTAPLTLRAAPIIFRIRARTVAEEAEVSELEGMWQMDWDTTSVGGHGGAAYKATLIEWVEKRFGGHADDPLLPFLLDNGMYSLGPTLMRQIEAGKLPRFDPDTSEVVSWLRLGVIERQKSSTGGTRLVQALSARHPDQLAALRTTLGSTLCGQMARYQAQVSRQLQRSRSTQPR
;
A
#
# COMPACT_ATOMS: atom_id res chain seq x y z
N MET A 1 13.51 -30.62 -11.94
CA MET A 1 12.78 -30.69 -10.67
C MET A 1 11.76 -29.56 -10.64
N ALA A 2 10.56 -29.79 -10.11
CA ALA A 2 9.45 -28.83 -10.23
C ALA A 2 9.68 -27.61 -9.33
N GLN A 3 9.67 -26.42 -9.92
CA GLN A 3 9.66 -25.14 -9.20
C GLN A 3 8.38 -25.06 -8.36
N GLN A 4 8.51 -25.06 -7.02
CA GLN A 4 7.40 -24.98 -6.08
C GLN A 4 7.24 -23.55 -5.59
N LEU A 5 6.59 -22.72 -6.40
CA LEU A 5 6.20 -21.38 -5.98
C LEU A 5 4.83 -21.42 -5.30
N ARG A 6 4.69 -20.70 -4.19
CA ARG A 6 3.41 -20.53 -3.49
C ARG A 6 3.05 -19.05 -3.41
N LEU A 7 1.87 -18.72 -3.92
CA LEU A 7 1.25 -17.41 -3.72
C LEU A 7 0.33 -17.47 -2.49
N SER A 8 0.40 -16.44 -1.66
CA SER A 8 -0.50 -16.21 -0.52
C SER A 8 -0.94 -14.75 -0.52
N ALA A 9 -2.14 -14.50 -0.02
CA ALA A 9 -2.74 -13.17 0.07
C ALA A 9 -3.57 -13.07 1.36
N GLU A 10 -3.54 -11.92 2.02
CA GLU A 10 -4.27 -11.68 3.27
C GLU A 10 -4.63 -10.20 3.45
N VAL A 11 -5.71 -9.93 4.19
CA VAL A 11 -6.14 -8.57 4.61
C VAL A 11 -6.04 -8.34 6.12
N GLY A 12 -5.56 -9.35 6.88
CA GLY A 12 -5.28 -9.26 8.32
C GLY A 12 -6.44 -9.55 9.26
N LYS A 13 -7.70 -9.37 8.83
CA LYS A 13 -8.90 -9.69 9.63
C LYS A 13 -10.12 -10.02 8.77
N ALA A 14 -11.17 -10.54 9.41
CA ALA A 14 -12.39 -10.99 8.74
C ALA A 14 -13.52 -9.94 8.70
N GLU A 15 -13.47 -8.90 9.54
CA GLU A 15 -14.50 -7.85 9.59
C GLU A 15 -13.87 -6.45 9.63
N PHE A 16 -14.40 -5.56 8.80
CA PHE A 16 -14.04 -4.14 8.71
C PHE A 16 -15.31 -3.29 8.84
N PHE A 17 -15.19 -2.06 9.30
CA PHE A 17 -16.27 -1.09 9.17
C PHE A 17 -16.22 -0.38 7.81
N GLU A 18 -17.35 0.10 7.33
CA GLU A 18 -17.44 0.89 6.10
C GLU A 18 -16.55 2.14 6.19
N GLY A 19 -15.63 2.32 5.23
CA GLY A 19 -14.65 3.41 5.27
C GLY A 19 -13.36 3.09 6.03
N GLU A 20 -13.22 1.88 6.58
CA GLU A 20 -11.93 1.39 7.07
C GLU A 20 -11.01 1.02 5.89
N PRO A 21 -9.70 1.35 5.94
CA PRO A 21 -8.77 0.92 4.91
C PRO A 21 -8.48 -0.59 4.98
N ILE A 22 -8.62 -1.26 3.83
CA ILE A 22 -8.36 -2.69 3.69
C ILE A 22 -6.97 -2.89 3.08
N TYR A 23 -5.98 -3.22 3.90
CA TYR A 23 -4.62 -3.44 3.43
C TYR A 23 -4.45 -4.87 2.91
N LEU A 24 -4.36 -5.02 1.59
CA LEU A 24 -4.03 -6.30 0.94
C LEU A 24 -2.52 -6.50 0.95
N LEU A 25 -2.07 -7.60 1.57
CA LEU A 25 -0.71 -8.10 1.47
C LEU A 25 -0.69 -9.34 0.59
N VAL A 26 0.20 -9.38 -0.40
CA VAL A 26 0.54 -10.59 -1.15
C VAL A 26 1.98 -11.01 -0.88
N ARG A 27 2.20 -12.32 -0.88
CA ARG A 27 3.50 -12.94 -0.69
C ARG A 27 3.68 -14.12 -1.63
N LEU A 28 4.78 -14.10 -2.36
CA LEU A 28 5.25 -15.22 -3.17
C LEU A 28 6.46 -15.85 -2.49
N GLN A 29 6.39 -17.16 -2.25
CA GLN A 29 7.44 -17.94 -1.60
C GLN A 29 7.99 -18.98 -2.56
N ASN A 30 9.30 -19.12 -2.60
CA ASN A 30 9.96 -20.23 -3.28
C ASN A 30 10.22 -21.37 -2.28
N LEU A 31 9.43 -22.43 -2.39
CA LEU A 31 9.53 -23.65 -1.58
C LEU A 31 10.44 -24.70 -2.22
N GLY A 32 10.93 -24.45 -3.44
CA GLY A 32 11.84 -25.32 -4.16
C GLY A 32 13.29 -25.19 -3.69
N THR A 33 14.15 -26.06 -4.23
CA THR A 33 15.59 -26.09 -3.96
C THR A 33 16.41 -25.20 -4.89
N ASP A 34 15.83 -24.74 -6.00
CA ASP A 34 16.48 -23.91 -7.02
C ASP A 34 15.93 -22.49 -7.03
N THR A 35 16.70 -21.53 -7.56
CA THR A 35 16.22 -20.16 -7.76
C THR A 35 15.10 -20.13 -8.79
N ALA A 36 13.97 -19.57 -8.39
CA ALA A 36 12.84 -19.29 -9.27
C ALA A 36 13.07 -17.96 -9.98
N TRP A 37 12.87 -17.92 -11.30
CA TRP A 37 12.89 -16.67 -12.06
C TRP A 37 11.45 -16.30 -12.41
N VAL A 38 10.99 -15.14 -11.93
CA VAL A 38 9.60 -14.69 -12.09
C VAL A 38 9.54 -13.32 -12.75
N THR A 39 8.37 -12.95 -13.24
CA THR A 39 8.11 -11.58 -13.69
C THR A 39 8.02 -10.62 -12.49
N PHE A 40 7.88 -9.32 -12.76
CA PHE A 40 7.81 -8.28 -11.74
C PHE A 40 6.72 -8.58 -10.70
N PHE A 41 7.12 -8.65 -9.43
CA PHE A 41 6.20 -8.90 -8.32
C PHE A 41 5.79 -7.59 -7.64
N GLY A 42 4.77 -6.93 -8.17
CA GLY A 42 4.15 -5.75 -7.56
C GLY A 42 2.65 -5.70 -7.84
N LEU A 43 1.83 -5.49 -6.81
CA LEU A 43 0.41 -5.28 -7.02
C LEU A 43 0.22 -3.97 -7.80
N GLY A 44 -0.71 -3.97 -8.76
CA GLY A 44 -0.86 -2.88 -9.74
C GLY A 44 0.00 -3.02 -11.00
N THR A 45 0.45 -4.24 -11.28
CA THR A 45 1.13 -4.57 -12.54
C THR A 45 0.33 -5.60 -13.33
N LEU A 46 0.54 -5.67 -14.64
CA LEU A 46 -0.15 -6.59 -15.55
C LEU A 46 -0.12 -8.08 -15.15
N PRO A 47 0.96 -8.63 -14.54
CA PRO A 47 0.98 -10.01 -14.08
C PRO A 47 -0.05 -10.38 -13.00
N PHE A 48 -0.62 -9.40 -12.29
CA PHE A 48 -1.63 -9.65 -11.26
C PHE A 48 -3.04 -9.53 -11.82
N THR A 49 -3.84 -10.55 -11.56
CA THR A 49 -5.28 -10.50 -11.77
C THR A 49 -5.98 -10.57 -10.42
N MET A 50 -7.00 -9.74 -10.24
CA MET A 50 -7.83 -9.76 -9.04
C MET A 50 -9.30 -9.78 -9.45
N ALA A 51 -10.05 -10.67 -8.83
CA ALA A 51 -11.50 -10.72 -8.95
C ALA A 51 -12.11 -10.55 -7.56
N VAL A 52 -13.07 -9.64 -7.46
CA VAL A 52 -13.80 -9.39 -6.22
C VAL A 52 -15.28 -9.67 -6.47
N THR A 53 -15.91 -10.42 -5.59
CA THR A 53 -17.32 -10.80 -5.68
C THR A 53 -18.00 -10.46 -4.37
N ARG A 54 -19.17 -9.85 -4.44
CA ARG A 54 -20.04 -9.58 -3.30
C ARG A 54 -20.88 -10.84 -2.99
N ASP A 55 -21.43 -10.96 -1.79
CA ASP A 55 -22.24 -12.09 -1.31
C ASP A 55 -23.45 -12.44 -2.18
N ASP A 56 -24.05 -11.44 -2.81
CA ASP A 56 -25.09 -11.58 -3.84
C ASP A 56 -24.61 -12.21 -5.16
N GLY A 57 -23.31 -12.53 -5.26
CA GLY A 57 -22.67 -13.11 -6.44
C GLY A 57 -22.27 -12.09 -7.49
N ASN A 58 -22.57 -10.80 -7.29
CA ASN A 58 -22.23 -9.77 -8.26
C ASN A 58 -20.72 -9.46 -8.25
N PRO A 59 -20.10 -9.33 -9.43
CA PRO A 59 -18.72 -8.89 -9.51
C PRO A 59 -18.61 -7.44 -9.06
N VAL A 60 -17.62 -7.15 -8.23
CA VAL A 60 -17.24 -5.78 -7.86
C VAL A 60 -16.22 -5.28 -8.89
N PRO A 61 -16.34 -4.03 -9.39
CA PRO A 61 -15.37 -3.47 -10.32
C PRO A 61 -13.94 -3.52 -9.76
N VAL A 62 -12.99 -3.91 -10.60
CA VAL A 62 -11.56 -3.90 -10.30
C VAL A 62 -10.83 -3.15 -11.42
N ARG A 63 -10.11 -2.10 -11.04
CA ARG A 63 -9.28 -1.28 -11.91
C ARG A 63 -7.81 -1.48 -11.57
N MET A 64 -7.19 -2.48 -12.18
CA MET A 64 -5.74 -2.66 -12.10
C MET A 64 -5.04 -1.63 -13.00
N PRO A 65 -4.08 -0.84 -12.49
CA PRO A 65 -3.25 -0.01 -13.35
C PRO A 65 -2.42 -0.89 -14.30
N SER A 66 -2.32 -0.46 -15.55
CA SER A 66 -1.43 -1.06 -16.55
C SER A 66 -0.11 -0.31 -16.50
N ILE A 67 0.86 -0.84 -15.76
CA ILE A 67 2.23 -0.34 -15.78
C ILE A 67 3.04 -1.24 -16.71
N ASP A 68 3.47 -0.68 -17.84
CA ASP A 68 4.39 -1.34 -18.75
C ASP A 68 5.83 -1.21 -18.26
N PHE A 69 6.58 -2.30 -18.34
CA PHE A 69 8.00 -2.32 -17.99
C PHE A 69 8.85 -2.47 -19.25
N LEU A 70 9.78 -1.53 -19.45
CA LEU A 70 10.86 -1.70 -20.42
C LEU A 70 11.95 -2.55 -19.78
N VAL A 71 12.12 -3.77 -20.28
CA VAL A 71 13.16 -4.69 -19.81
C VAL A 71 14.34 -4.70 -20.77
N PRO A 72 15.59 -4.71 -20.28
CA PRO A 72 16.75 -4.84 -21.16
C PRO A 72 16.78 -6.23 -21.81
N PRO A 73 17.42 -6.41 -22.99
CA PRO A 73 17.52 -7.70 -23.66
C PRO A 73 18.17 -8.81 -22.80
N SER A 74 18.93 -8.42 -21.78
CA SER A 74 19.58 -9.34 -20.84
C SER A 74 18.69 -9.77 -19.67
N TRP A 75 17.49 -9.22 -19.51
CA TRP A 75 16.58 -9.56 -18.42
C TRP A 75 16.08 -11.00 -18.58
N ARG A 76 16.05 -11.74 -17.46
CA ARG A 76 15.66 -13.16 -17.42
C ARG A 76 14.60 -13.45 -16.36
N GLY A 77 13.93 -12.41 -15.88
CA GLY A 77 13.10 -12.46 -14.69
C GLY A 77 13.82 -11.89 -13.45
N ASP A 78 13.03 -11.66 -12.41
CA ASP A 78 13.47 -11.32 -11.07
C ASP A 78 13.71 -12.61 -10.28
N PRO A 79 14.87 -12.78 -9.63
CA PRO A 79 15.21 -14.01 -8.93
C PRO A 79 14.55 -14.07 -7.55
N VAL A 80 13.92 -15.21 -7.25
CA VAL A 80 13.44 -15.60 -5.91
C VAL A 80 14.25 -16.81 -5.45
N PRO A 81 15.27 -16.62 -4.60
CA PRO A 81 16.12 -17.73 -4.13
C PRO A 81 15.33 -18.81 -3.36
N PRO A 82 15.88 -20.02 -3.22
CA PRO A 82 15.30 -21.07 -2.37
C PRO A 82 15.01 -20.57 -0.96
N GLY A 83 13.80 -20.81 -0.46
CA GLY A 83 13.35 -20.39 0.87
C GLY A 83 13.07 -18.88 1.02
N ALA A 84 13.31 -18.07 -0.03
CA ALA A 84 13.03 -16.64 0.02
C ALA A 84 11.54 -16.34 -0.18
N SER A 85 11.13 -15.16 0.27
CA SER A 85 9.80 -14.61 0.02
C SER A 85 9.92 -13.20 -0.55
N VAL A 86 9.07 -12.88 -1.52
CA VAL A 86 8.84 -11.51 -2.00
C VAL A 86 7.46 -11.06 -1.56
N MET A 87 7.31 -9.79 -1.20
CA MET A 87 6.11 -9.25 -0.56
C MET A 87 5.67 -7.94 -1.23
N ASN A 88 4.38 -7.68 -1.28
CA ASN A 88 3.86 -6.41 -1.75
C ASN A 88 2.53 -6.08 -1.07
N THR A 89 2.30 -4.81 -0.77
CA THR A 89 1.07 -4.33 -0.11
C THR A 89 0.42 -3.18 -0.87
N LEU A 90 -0.91 -3.09 -0.79
CA LEU A 90 -1.68 -1.90 -1.19
C LEU A 90 -2.96 -1.76 -0.37
N VAL A 91 -3.70 -0.67 -0.60
CA VAL A 91 -5.05 -0.47 -0.07
C VAL A 91 -6.04 -0.95 -1.13
N LEU A 92 -6.86 -1.94 -0.80
CA LEU A 92 -7.76 -2.60 -1.78
C LEU A 92 -8.71 -1.60 -2.45
N GLN A 93 -9.15 -0.59 -1.70
CA GLN A 93 -10.00 0.51 -2.17
C GLN A 93 -9.31 1.48 -3.16
N ASP A 94 -8.01 1.32 -3.42
CA ASP A 94 -7.33 2.02 -4.52
C ASP A 94 -7.58 1.33 -5.88
N LEU A 95 -8.03 0.07 -5.86
CA LEU A 95 -8.18 -0.77 -7.05
C LEU A 95 -9.59 -1.31 -7.24
N ALA A 96 -10.35 -1.55 -6.17
CA ALA A 96 -11.60 -2.28 -6.25
C ALA A 96 -12.68 -1.65 -5.38
N GLY A 97 -13.92 -1.76 -5.85
CA GLY A 97 -15.11 -1.21 -5.20
C GLY A 97 -15.96 -0.41 -6.18
N ASP A 98 -17.05 0.14 -5.66
CA ASP A 98 -17.93 1.04 -6.39
C ASP A 98 -17.25 2.41 -6.53
N GLU A 99 -17.29 3.01 -7.72
CA GLU A 99 -16.65 4.31 -7.95
C GLU A 99 -17.41 5.41 -7.19
N TRP A 100 -16.67 6.25 -6.48
CA TRP A 100 -17.20 7.39 -5.73
C TRP A 100 -16.69 8.72 -6.29
N PRO A 101 -17.42 9.84 -6.08
CA PRO A 101 -16.95 11.15 -6.52
C PRO A 101 -15.59 11.50 -5.91
N ARG A 102 -14.57 11.65 -6.77
CA ARG A 102 -13.21 12.01 -6.33
C ARG A 102 -13.22 13.32 -5.56
N GLY A 103 -12.40 13.39 -4.51
CA GLY A 103 -12.21 14.59 -3.68
C GLY A 103 -13.25 14.79 -2.58
N ARG A 104 -14.26 13.90 -2.47
CA ARG A 104 -15.20 13.89 -1.32
C ARG A 104 -14.89 12.82 -0.29
N HIS A 105 -14.21 11.76 -0.72
CA HIS A 105 -13.98 10.56 0.05
C HIS A 105 -12.49 10.21 0.10
N LEU A 106 -12.10 9.50 1.16
CA LEU A 106 -10.71 9.13 1.43
C LEU A 106 -10.13 8.18 0.37
N PHE A 107 -10.95 7.32 -0.21
CA PHE A 107 -10.54 6.30 -1.17
C PHE A 107 -11.12 6.53 -2.56
N LEU A 108 -10.47 5.94 -3.56
CA LEU A 108 -10.94 5.98 -4.96
C LEU A 108 -12.21 5.15 -5.16
N PHE A 109 -12.31 4.02 -4.46
CA PHE A 109 -13.42 3.09 -4.54
C PHE A 109 -13.97 2.79 -3.15
N HIS A 110 -15.23 2.38 -3.14
CA HIS A 110 -15.98 2.12 -1.91
C HIS A 110 -16.49 0.68 -1.86
N PHE A 111 -16.43 0.08 -0.67
CA PHE A 111 -17.07 -1.19 -0.38
C PHE A 111 -18.26 -0.95 0.57
N PRO A 112 -19.51 -1.04 0.09
CA PRO A 112 -20.67 -0.93 0.96
C PRO A 112 -20.76 -2.15 1.90
N PRO A 113 -21.55 -2.08 2.97
CA PRO A 113 -21.75 -3.20 3.89
C PRO A 113 -22.26 -4.47 3.18
N ALA A 114 -21.45 -5.53 3.19
CA ALA A 114 -21.74 -6.85 2.63
C ALA A 114 -20.59 -7.82 3.00
N GLU A 115 -20.74 -9.11 2.68
CA GLU A 115 -19.59 -10.02 2.62
C GLU A 115 -18.97 -10.00 1.21
N TYR A 116 -17.64 -10.11 1.17
CA TYR A 116 -16.84 -10.05 -0.04
C TYR A 116 -15.87 -11.23 -0.11
N LYS A 117 -15.68 -11.72 -1.33
CA LYS A 117 -14.66 -12.71 -1.67
C LYS A 117 -13.67 -12.10 -2.64
N VAL A 118 -12.38 -12.13 -2.29
CA VAL A 118 -11.27 -11.69 -3.15
C VAL A 118 -10.48 -12.91 -3.62
N GLN A 119 -10.28 -13.00 -4.93
CA GLN A 119 -9.39 -13.96 -5.56
C GLN A 119 -8.22 -13.22 -6.18
N VAL A 120 -7.00 -13.65 -5.87
CA VAL A 120 -5.76 -13.07 -6.39
C VAL A 120 -4.97 -14.13 -7.15
N GLU A 121 -4.56 -13.77 -8.36
CA GLU A 121 -3.70 -14.58 -9.21
C GLU A 121 -2.45 -13.82 -9.62
N PHE A 122 -1.38 -14.56 -9.87
CA PHE A 122 -0.11 -14.03 -10.37
C PHE A 122 0.42 -14.90 -11.50
N ALA A 123 0.54 -14.32 -12.69
CA ALA A 123 1.16 -14.93 -13.86
C ALA A 123 2.70 -14.87 -13.74
N ALA A 124 3.26 -15.77 -12.95
CA ALA A 124 4.67 -15.75 -12.52
C ALA A 124 5.68 -15.75 -13.66
N HIS A 125 5.36 -16.33 -14.81
CA HIS A 125 6.26 -16.39 -15.97
C HIS A 125 5.87 -15.46 -17.12
N LEU A 126 4.97 -14.49 -16.89
CA LEU A 126 4.57 -13.53 -17.93
C LEU A 126 5.76 -12.70 -18.41
N GLY A 127 6.11 -12.84 -19.69
CA GLY A 127 7.24 -12.15 -20.31
C GLY A 127 8.62 -12.70 -19.95
N VAL A 128 8.71 -13.73 -19.08
CA VAL A 128 9.98 -14.35 -18.68
C VAL A 128 10.50 -15.23 -19.84
N PRO A 129 11.73 -15.04 -20.32
CA PRO A 129 12.25 -15.83 -21.44
C PRO A 129 12.47 -17.31 -21.07
N ARG A 130 12.19 -18.22 -22.01
CA ARG A 130 12.50 -19.66 -21.92
C ARG A 130 11.87 -20.40 -20.73
N THR A 131 10.76 -19.88 -20.20
CA THR A 131 9.96 -20.53 -19.16
C THR A 131 8.59 -20.94 -19.70
N ALA A 132 8.06 -22.09 -19.26
CA ALA A 132 6.67 -22.45 -19.54
C ALA A 132 5.72 -21.54 -18.74
N PRO A 133 4.52 -21.20 -19.27
CA PRO A 133 3.54 -20.40 -18.52
C PRO A 133 3.25 -21.00 -17.14
N LEU A 134 3.18 -20.14 -16.12
CA LEU A 134 2.85 -20.51 -14.75
C LEU A 134 1.96 -19.42 -14.16
N THR A 135 0.75 -19.81 -13.73
CA THR A 135 -0.16 -18.95 -12.97
C THR A 135 -0.34 -19.54 -11.58
N LEU A 136 -0.13 -18.71 -10.57
CA LEU A 136 -0.31 -19.06 -9.18
C LEU A 136 -1.58 -18.41 -8.66
N ARG A 137 -2.35 -19.13 -7.85
CA ARG A 137 -3.58 -18.65 -7.23
C ARG A 137 -3.45 -18.70 -5.72
N ALA A 138 -3.75 -17.58 -5.05
CA ALA A 138 -3.84 -17.54 -3.59
C ALA A 138 -5.13 -18.21 -3.12
N ALA A 139 -5.16 -18.63 -1.84
CA ALA A 139 -6.42 -19.00 -1.21
C ALA A 139 -7.39 -17.79 -1.26
N PRO A 140 -8.69 -18.01 -1.53
CA PRO A 140 -9.66 -16.92 -1.52
C PRO A 140 -9.71 -16.25 -0.14
N ILE A 141 -9.74 -14.92 -0.14
CA ILE A 141 -9.94 -14.12 1.07
C ILE A 141 -11.44 -13.86 1.20
N ILE A 142 -12.00 -14.08 2.37
CA ILE A 142 -13.38 -13.76 2.70
C ILE A 142 -13.36 -12.75 3.84
N PHE A 143 -14.05 -11.63 3.69
CA PHE A 143 -14.23 -10.63 4.73
C PHE A 143 -15.59 -9.96 4.63
N ARG A 144 -16.05 -9.37 5.73
CA ARG A 144 -17.29 -8.61 5.83
C ARG A 144 -16.99 -7.13 6.04
N ILE A 145 -17.74 -6.29 5.35
CA ILE A 145 -17.90 -4.87 5.69
C ILE A 145 -19.20 -4.72 6.47
N ARG A 146 -19.13 -4.15 7.67
CA ARG A 146 -20.31 -3.76 8.45
C ARG A 146 -20.57 -2.27 8.33
N ALA A 147 -21.82 -1.87 8.59
CA ALA A 147 -22.15 -0.46 8.74
C ALA A 147 -21.33 0.17 9.88
N ARG A 148 -21.02 1.46 9.71
CA ARG A 148 -20.41 2.28 10.75
C ARG A 148 -21.35 2.42 11.95
N THR A 149 -20.75 2.42 13.13
CA THR A 149 -21.39 2.95 14.33
C THR A 149 -21.45 4.47 14.27
N VAL A 150 -22.24 5.10 15.15
CA VAL A 150 -22.32 6.57 15.23
C VAL A 150 -20.96 7.22 15.50
N ALA A 151 -20.12 6.57 16.30
CA ALA A 151 -18.77 7.05 16.58
C ALA A 151 -17.89 6.98 15.32
N GLU A 152 -17.85 5.83 14.64
CA GLU A 152 -17.07 5.67 13.39
C GLU A 152 -17.57 6.59 12.28
N GLU A 153 -18.87 6.86 12.20
CA GLU A 153 -19.43 7.84 11.26
C GLU A 153 -18.89 9.24 11.51
N ALA A 154 -18.88 9.68 12.77
CA ALA A 154 -18.33 10.98 13.13
C ALA A 154 -16.83 11.08 12.81
N GLU A 155 -16.08 9.99 13.01
CA GLU A 155 -14.65 9.92 12.73
C GLU A 155 -14.34 9.98 11.22
N VAL A 156 -15.03 9.16 10.43
CA VAL A 156 -14.87 9.16 8.97
C VAL A 156 -15.32 10.49 8.38
N SER A 157 -16.43 11.06 8.87
CA SER A 157 -16.90 12.38 8.44
C SER A 157 -15.89 13.49 8.75
N GLU A 158 -15.24 13.46 9.92
CA GLU A 158 -14.18 14.41 10.27
C GLU A 158 -12.98 14.29 9.31
N LEU A 159 -12.56 13.06 9.01
CA LEU A 159 -11.46 12.78 8.07
C LEU A 159 -11.79 13.20 6.64
N GLU A 160 -13.00 12.92 6.16
CA GLU A 160 -13.47 13.37 4.85
C GLU A 160 -13.59 14.89 4.79
N GLY A 161 -13.99 15.55 5.89
CA GLY A 161 -13.97 17.00 6.01
C GLY A 161 -12.57 17.58 5.87
N MET A 162 -11.57 17.01 6.54
CA MET A 162 -10.17 17.41 6.36
C MET A 162 -9.67 17.14 4.94
N TRP A 163 -10.04 15.99 4.35
CA TRP A 163 -9.69 15.66 2.96
C TRP A 163 -10.24 16.69 1.97
N GLN A 164 -11.46 17.16 2.19
CA GLN A 164 -12.06 18.23 1.40
C GLN A 164 -11.30 19.55 1.52
N MET A 165 -10.63 19.84 2.65
CA MET A 165 -9.77 21.03 2.76
C MET A 165 -8.58 20.99 1.79
N ASP A 166 -8.00 19.80 1.54
CA ASP A 166 -6.95 19.61 0.54
C ASP A 166 -7.49 19.82 -0.89
N TRP A 167 -8.72 19.36 -1.14
CA TRP A 167 -9.38 19.45 -2.44
C TRP A 167 -10.16 20.74 -2.72
N ASP A 168 -10.35 21.62 -1.74
CA ASP A 168 -11.15 22.83 -1.91
C ASP A 168 -10.51 23.77 -2.95
N THR A 169 -11.29 24.08 -3.97
CA THR A 169 -10.90 24.96 -5.09
C THR A 169 -11.41 26.39 -4.92
N THR A 170 -12.22 26.63 -3.90
CA THR A 170 -12.97 27.88 -3.69
C THR A 170 -12.39 28.75 -2.58
N SER A 171 -11.52 28.21 -1.72
CA SER A 171 -10.91 29.00 -0.64
C SER A 171 -9.96 30.07 -1.18
N VAL A 172 -10.32 31.33 -0.93
CA VAL A 172 -9.56 32.52 -1.35
C VAL A 172 -8.20 32.54 -0.63
N GLY A 173 -7.11 32.50 -1.41
CA GLY A 173 -5.74 32.59 -0.90
C GLY A 173 -5.06 31.26 -0.54
N GLY A 174 -5.69 30.09 -0.76
CA GLY A 174 -5.01 28.78 -0.62
C GLY A 174 -4.75 28.28 0.80
N HIS A 175 -5.26 28.98 1.81
CA HIS A 175 -5.01 28.67 3.21
C HIS A 175 -5.62 27.33 3.67
N GLY A 176 -6.66 26.82 3.00
CA GLY A 176 -7.30 25.53 3.32
C GLY A 176 -6.38 24.32 3.12
N GLY A 177 -5.78 24.20 1.93
CA GLY A 177 -4.81 23.13 1.63
C GLY A 177 -3.48 23.27 2.38
N ALA A 178 -3.05 24.50 2.70
CA ALA A 178 -1.87 24.73 3.53
C ALA A 178 -2.08 24.28 4.99
N ALA A 179 -3.28 24.49 5.54
CA ALA A 179 -3.64 24.05 6.89
C ALA A 179 -3.86 22.53 6.99
N TYR A 180 -4.28 21.88 5.91
CA TYR A 180 -4.60 20.45 5.88
C TYR A 180 -3.50 19.57 6.51
N LYS A 181 -2.22 19.80 6.18
CA LYS A 181 -1.13 18.96 6.72
C LYS A 181 -0.94 19.14 8.22
N ALA A 182 -1.05 20.38 8.72
CA ALA A 182 -0.96 20.63 10.15
C ALA A 182 -2.13 19.98 10.89
N THR A 183 -3.36 20.16 10.40
CA THR A 183 -4.56 19.55 10.98
C THR A 183 -4.50 18.02 10.94
N LEU A 184 -4.02 17.44 9.84
CA LEU A 184 -3.84 15.99 9.72
C LEU A 184 -2.80 15.46 10.72
N ILE A 185 -1.68 16.16 10.90
CA ILE A 185 -0.64 15.77 11.87
C ILE A 185 -1.23 15.79 13.29
N GLU A 186 -1.91 16.87 13.68
CA GLU A 186 -2.55 16.98 15.01
C GLU A 186 -3.57 15.85 15.24
N TRP A 187 -4.38 15.53 14.22
CA TRP A 187 -5.35 14.45 14.29
C TRP A 187 -4.67 13.09 14.50
N VAL A 188 -3.62 12.80 13.70
CA VAL A 188 -2.83 11.57 13.80
C VAL A 188 -2.12 11.47 15.15
N GLU A 189 -1.54 12.55 15.67
CA GLU A 189 -0.90 12.57 17.00
C GLU A 189 -1.90 12.25 18.11
N LYS A 190 -3.05 12.91 18.12
CA LYS A 190 -4.12 12.67 19.09
C LYS A 190 -4.60 11.21 19.04
N ARG A 191 -4.79 10.68 17.84
CA ARG A 191 -5.26 9.30 17.62
C ARG A 191 -4.21 8.28 18.00
N PHE A 192 -2.96 8.50 17.65
CA PHE A 192 -1.85 7.69 18.14
C PHE A 192 -1.77 7.71 19.67
N GLY A 193 -2.04 8.84 20.33
CA GLY A 193 -2.10 8.90 21.80
C GLY A 193 -3.24 8.07 22.42
N GLY A 194 -4.42 8.05 21.79
CA GLY A 194 -5.65 7.47 22.36
C GLY A 194 -6.04 6.07 21.86
N HIS A 195 -5.58 5.64 20.69
CA HIS A 195 -6.04 4.42 20.01
C HIS A 195 -4.85 3.66 19.40
N ALA A 196 -4.34 2.65 20.12
CA ALA A 196 -3.10 1.96 19.75
C ALA A 196 -3.16 1.21 18.41
N ASP A 197 -4.35 0.70 18.04
CA ASP A 197 -4.57 -0.16 16.87
C ASP A 197 -5.48 0.50 15.82
N ASP A 198 -5.51 1.84 15.77
CA ASP A 198 -6.34 2.57 14.82
C ASP A 198 -5.94 2.21 13.36
N PRO A 199 -6.86 1.60 12.57
CA PRO A 199 -6.56 1.11 11.23
C PRO A 199 -6.32 2.23 10.21
N LEU A 200 -6.71 3.47 10.53
CA LEU A 200 -6.56 4.62 9.63
C LEU A 200 -5.13 5.18 9.66
N LEU A 201 -4.39 5.01 10.77
CA LEU A 201 -3.07 5.63 10.94
C LEU A 201 -2.06 5.26 9.85
N PRO A 202 -1.91 3.99 9.42
CA PRO A 202 -0.97 3.65 8.35
C PRO A 202 -1.33 4.32 7.01
N PHE A 203 -2.64 4.40 6.69
CA PHE A 203 -3.13 5.06 5.48
C PHE A 203 -2.85 6.57 5.51
N LEU A 204 -3.14 7.23 6.63
CA LEU A 204 -2.96 8.68 6.76
C LEU A 204 -1.48 9.07 6.76
N LEU A 205 -0.61 8.31 7.44
CA LEU A 205 0.82 8.57 7.50
C LEU A 205 1.58 8.28 6.20
N ASP A 206 0.94 7.57 5.27
CA ASP A 206 1.43 7.39 3.92
C ASP A 206 0.63 8.22 2.91
N ASN A 207 -0.51 7.70 2.43
CA ASN A 207 -1.31 8.34 1.37
C ASN A 207 -1.76 9.76 1.78
N GLY A 208 -2.23 9.92 3.02
CA GLY A 208 -2.72 11.23 3.52
C GLY A 208 -1.63 12.31 3.51
N MET A 209 -0.41 11.95 3.92
CA MET A 209 0.73 12.87 3.95
C MET A 209 1.23 13.28 2.56
N TYR A 210 1.00 12.46 1.52
CA TYR A 210 1.40 12.78 0.14
C TYR A 210 0.30 13.33 -0.74
N SER A 211 -0.97 13.28 -0.31
CA SER A 211 -2.05 13.91 -1.06
C SER A 211 -1.79 15.40 -1.27
N LEU A 212 -2.03 15.85 -2.50
CA LEU A 212 -1.97 17.25 -2.90
C LEU A 212 -3.16 17.53 -3.80
N GLY A 213 -4.15 18.25 -3.28
CA GLY A 213 -5.28 18.66 -4.08
C GLY A 213 -4.89 19.62 -5.22
N PRO A 214 -5.72 19.74 -6.27
CA PRO A 214 -5.38 20.52 -7.47
C PRO A 214 -5.09 22.00 -7.21
N THR A 215 -5.66 22.59 -6.17
CA THR A 215 -5.43 23.99 -5.79
C THR A 215 -4.05 24.18 -5.16
N LEU A 216 -3.72 23.36 -4.17
CA LEU A 216 -2.43 23.41 -3.49
C LEU A 216 -1.30 23.13 -4.46
N MET A 217 -1.46 22.13 -5.34
CA MET A 217 -0.50 21.81 -6.40
C MET A 217 -0.21 23.03 -7.29
N ARG A 218 -1.24 23.70 -7.81
CA ARG A 218 -1.07 24.92 -8.63
C ARG A 218 -0.37 26.06 -7.89
N GLN A 219 -0.62 26.21 -6.59
CA GLN A 219 0.02 27.28 -5.80
C GLN A 219 1.49 26.99 -5.51
N ILE A 220 1.83 25.73 -5.26
CA ILE A 220 3.22 25.27 -5.13
C ILE A 220 3.97 25.47 -6.45
N GLU A 221 3.37 25.05 -7.57
CA GLU A 221 3.96 25.22 -8.91
C GLU A 221 4.14 26.71 -9.28
N ALA A 222 3.23 27.57 -8.84
CA ALA A 222 3.34 29.02 -9.00
C ALA A 222 4.29 29.69 -7.99
N GLY A 223 4.95 28.94 -7.10
CA GLY A 223 5.89 29.46 -6.10
C GLY A 223 5.24 30.28 -4.98
N LYS A 224 3.91 30.18 -4.79
CA LYS A 224 3.17 30.97 -3.79
C LYS A 224 3.17 30.33 -2.41
N LEU A 225 3.30 29.01 -2.35
CA LEU A 225 3.37 28.24 -1.11
C LEU A 225 4.52 27.23 -1.18
N PRO A 226 5.23 26.99 -0.06
CA PRO A 226 6.20 25.90 0.00
C PRO A 226 5.48 24.55 -0.05
N ARG A 227 6.11 23.57 -0.69
CA ARG A 227 5.64 22.18 -0.63
C ARG A 227 5.99 21.60 0.74
N PHE A 228 5.00 21.12 1.47
CA PHE A 228 5.24 20.29 2.65
C PHE A 228 5.89 18.96 2.21
N ASP A 229 7.05 18.66 2.77
CA ASP A 229 7.73 17.39 2.57
C ASP A 229 7.67 16.55 3.87
N PRO A 230 6.78 15.55 3.95
CA PRO A 230 6.66 14.70 5.13
C PRO A 230 7.92 13.89 5.41
N ASP A 231 8.80 13.69 4.43
CA ASP A 231 10.07 12.97 4.60
C ASP A 231 11.11 13.80 5.37
N THR A 232 10.91 15.12 5.49
CA THR A 232 11.76 16.01 6.29
C THR A 232 11.17 16.34 7.67
N SER A 233 9.94 15.91 7.95
CA SER A 233 9.27 16.18 9.23
C SER A 233 9.68 15.15 10.29
N GLU A 234 10.28 15.63 11.37
CA GLU A 234 10.64 14.80 12.54
C GLU A 234 9.38 14.19 13.19
N VAL A 235 8.30 14.96 13.29
CA VAL A 235 7.02 14.52 13.86
C VAL A 235 6.44 13.37 13.04
N VAL A 236 6.35 13.52 11.71
CA VAL A 236 5.83 12.46 10.83
C VAL A 236 6.73 11.24 10.88
N SER A 237 8.05 11.42 10.90
CA SER A 237 8.99 10.30 11.03
C SER A 237 8.79 9.54 12.34
N TRP A 238 8.68 10.25 13.46
CA TRP A 238 8.41 9.63 14.76
C TRP A 238 7.07 8.88 14.78
N LEU A 239 6.00 9.48 14.27
CA LEU A 239 4.68 8.85 14.17
C LEU A 239 4.72 7.58 13.32
N ARG A 240 5.40 7.61 12.16
CA ARG A 240 5.54 6.44 11.29
C ARG A 240 6.21 5.27 12.01
N LEU A 241 7.33 5.54 12.70
CA LEU A 241 8.04 4.52 13.47
C LEU A 241 7.20 4.00 14.64
N GLY A 242 6.51 4.89 15.35
CA GLY A 242 5.62 4.54 16.46
C GLY A 242 4.45 3.66 16.02
N VAL A 243 3.80 4.00 14.91
CA VAL A 243 2.70 3.21 14.34
C VAL A 243 3.20 1.86 13.83
N ILE A 244 4.36 1.79 13.16
CA ILE A 244 4.96 0.52 12.74
C ILE A 244 5.24 -0.39 13.93
N GLU A 245 5.79 0.15 15.02
CA GLU A 245 6.08 -0.68 16.20
C GLU A 245 4.80 -1.23 16.86
N ARG A 246 3.75 -0.40 16.99
CA ARG A 246 2.46 -0.85 17.54
C ARG A 246 1.77 -1.85 16.63
N GLN A 247 1.81 -1.61 15.33
CA GLN A 247 1.15 -2.42 14.31
C GLN A 247 2.12 -3.41 13.62
N LYS A 248 3.19 -3.83 14.31
CA LYS A 248 4.26 -4.66 13.72
C LYS A 248 3.78 -6.00 13.14
N SER A 249 2.64 -6.50 13.60
CA SER A 249 2.03 -7.74 13.14
C SER A 249 0.90 -7.55 12.12
N SER A 250 0.50 -6.31 11.79
CA SER A 250 -0.64 -6.03 10.91
C SER A 250 -0.21 -5.80 9.45
N THR A 251 -1.16 -5.98 8.53
CA THR A 251 -1.01 -5.63 7.11
C THR A 251 -0.96 -4.10 6.90
N GLY A 252 -1.54 -3.32 7.80
CA GLY A 252 -1.40 -1.85 7.80
C GLY A 252 0.03 -1.41 8.11
N GLY A 253 0.65 -1.99 9.15
CA GLY A 253 2.03 -1.71 9.48
C GLY A 253 2.99 -2.07 8.34
N THR A 254 2.78 -3.20 7.65
CA THR A 254 3.62 -3.56 6.50
C THR A 254 3.49 -2.59 5.34
N ARG A 255 2.29 -2.05 5.11
CA ARG A 255 2.08 -1.01 4.09
C ARG A 255 2.90 0.24 4.39
N LEU A 256 3.00 0.62 5.66
CA LEU A 256 3.80 1.76 6.08
C LEU A 256 5.31 1.49 5.98
N VAL A 257 5.77 0.28 6.31
CA VAL A 257 7.16 -0.15 6.08
C VAL A 257 7.51 -0.11 4.59
N GLN A 258 6.63 -0.60 3.72
CA GLN A 258 6.82 -0.54 2.27
C GLN A 258 6.94 0.91 1.78
N ALA A 259 6.06 1.80 2.24
CA ALA A 259 6.14 3.23 1.89
C ALA A 259 7.45 3.89 2.36
N LEU A 260 7.86 3.63 3.60
CA LEU A 260 9.13 4.13 4.14
C LEU A 260 10.31 3.66 3.31
N SER A 261 10.32 2.40 2.87
CA SER A 261 11.47 1.84 2.15
C SER A 261 11.81 2.52 0.82
N ALA A 262 10.81 3.10 0.16
CA ALA A 262 11.00 3.83 -1.09
C ALA A 262 11.69 5.20 -0.88
N ARG A 263 11.68 5.72 0.35
CA ARG A 263 12.02 7.12 0.67
C ARG A 263 13.15 7.25 1.69
N HIS A 264 13.18 6.36 2.70
CA HIS A 264 14.09 6.36 3.84
C HIS A 264 14.78 4.99 4.02
N PRO A 265 15.70 4.61 3.11
CA PRO A 265 16.36 3.31 3.17
C PRO A 265 17.17 3.10 4.46
N ASP A 266 17.67 4.18 5.07
CA ASP A 266 18.45 4.10 6.32
C ASP A 266 17.57 3.79 7.55
N GLN A 267 16.37 4.38 7.63
CA GLN A 267 15.41 4.08 8.70
C GLN A 267 14.95 2.62 8.64
N LEU A 268 14.79 2.08 7.43
CA LEU A 268 14.44 0.68 7.19
C LEU A 268 15.47 -0.31 7.76
N ALA A 269 16.76 0.04 7.71
CA ALA A 269 17.83 -0.82 8.20
C ALA A 269 17.76 -1.00 9.72
N ALA A 270 17.41 0.06 10.46
CA ALA A 270 17.18 -0.01 11.91
C ALA A 270 15.92 -0.83 12.25
N LEU A 271 14.81 -0.57 11.55
CA LEU A 271 13.54 -1.26 11.74
C LEU A 271 13.66 -2.79 11.58
N ARG A 272 14.46 -3.25 10.62
CA ARG A 272 14.70 -4.68 10.39
C ARG A 272 15.15 -5.44 11.64
N THR A 273 16.02 -4.82 12.44
CA THR A 273 16.60 -5.46 13.62
C THR A 273 15.59 -5.44 14.78
N THR A 274 14.93 -4.31 15.00
CA THR A 274 13.98 -4.12 16.11
C THR A 274 12.72 -4.96 15.93
N LEU A 275 12.19 -5.05 14.71
CA LEU A 275 10.91 -5.72 14.44
C LEU A 275 11.01 -7.25 14.34
N GLY A 276 12.23 -7.81 14.25
CA GLY A 276 12.49 -9.25 14.28
C GLY A 276 11.68 -10.07 13.27
N SER A 277 10.97 -11.09 13.78
CA SER A 277 10.18 -12.05 12.98
C SER A 277 8.77 -11.58 12.63
N THR A 278 8.35 -10.41 13.11
CA THR A 278 7.01 -9.84 12.85
C THR A 278 6.76 -9.63 11.36
N LEU A 279 5.51 -9.40 10.98
CA LEU A 279 5.14 -9.17 9.59
C LEU A 279 5.84 -7.92 9.02
N CYS A 280 5.90 -6.84 9.79
CA CYS A 280 6.67 -5.63 9.45
C CYS A 280 8.17 -5.90 9.37
N GLY A 281 8.73 -6.71 10.27
CA GLY A 281 10.15 -7.12 10.21
C GLY A 281 10.47 -7.95 8.95
N GLN A 282 9.55 -8.79 8.49
CA GLN A 282 9.67 -9.52 7.22
C GLN A 282 9.63 -8.56 6.02
N MET A 283 8.68 -7.62 6.00
CA MET A 283 8.61 -6.60 4.95
C MET A 283 9.88 -5.72 4.93
N ALA A 284 10.39 -5.30 6.09
CA ALA A 284 11.60 -4.50 6.18
C ALA A 284 12.84 -5.23 5.63
N ARG A 285 12.96 -6.54 5.92
CA ARG A 285 14.02 -7.40 5.35
C ARG A 285 13.94 -7.47 3.83
N TYR A 286 12.74 -7.71 3.32
CA TYR A 286 12.49 -7.80 1.89
C TYR A 286 12.84 -6.47 1.19
N GLN A 287 12.32 -5.36 1.68
CA GLN A 287 12.57 -4.05 1.08
C GLN A 287 14.05 -3.63 1.13
N ALA A 288 14.75 -3.94 2.23
CA ALA A 288 16.20 -3.69 2.31
C ALA A 288 17.02 -4.56 1.33
N GLN A 289 16.51 -5.71 0.91
CA GLN A 289 17.11 -6.50 -0.17
C GLN A 289 16.86 -5.85 -1.53
N VAL A 290 15.64 -5.42 -1.80
CA VAL A 290 15.26 -4.73 -3.04
C VAL A 290 16.07 -3.45 -3.23
N SER A 291 16.16 -2.58 -2.21
CA SER A 291 16.92 -1.32 -2.32
C SER A 291 18.41 -1.56 -2.60
N ARG A 292 19.02 -2.59 -2.00
CA ARG A 292 20.42 -2.96 -2.28
C ARG A 292 20.62 -3.46 -3.71
N GLN A 293 19.67 -4.21 -4.25
CA GLN A 293 19.72 -4.67 -5.65
C GLN A 293 19.62 -3.47 -6.61
N LEU A 294 18.69 -2.54 -6.37
CA LEU A 294 18.53 -1.33 -7.18
C LEU A 294 19.78 -0.43 -7.15
N GLN A 295 20.38 -0.23 -5.98
CA GLN A 295 21.62 0.56 -5.84
C GLN A 295 22.79 -0.07 -6.62
N ARG A 296 22.97 -1.40 -6.54
CA ARG A 296 24.00 -2.12 -7.29
C ARG A 296 23.80 -1.94 -8.80
N SER A 297 22.58 -2.10 -9.29
CA SER A 297 22.26 -1.93 -10.71
C SER A 297 22.56 -0.52 -11.23
N ARG A 298 22.32 0.52 -10.41
CA ARG A 298 22.66 1.92 -10.76
C ARG A 298 24.16 2.18 -10.78
N SER A 299 24.92 1.57 -9.87
CA SER A 299 26.39 1.72 -9.83
C SER A 299 27.13 1.04 -10.99
N THR A 300 26.46 0.12 -11.69
CA THR A 300 27.01 -0.64 -12.82
C THR A 300 26.60 -0.10 -14.20
N GLN A 301 25.81 0.98 -14.28
CA GLN A 301 25.54 1.64 -15.56
C GLN A 301 26.71 2.60 -15.90
N PRO A 302 27.37 2.46 -17.07
CA PRO A 302 28.31 3.47 -17.53
C PRO A 302 27.57 4.79 -17.77
N ARG A 303 28.20 5.91 -17.38
CA ARG A 303 27.72 7.27 -17.65
C ARG A 303 27.65 7.55 -19.15
#